data_AF-A0A413J666-F1
#
_entry.id   AF-A0A413J666-F1
#
_cell.length_a   1.000
_cell.length_b   1.000
_cell.length_c   1.000
_cell.angle_alpha   90.00
_cell.angle_beta   90.00
_cell.angle_gamma   90.00
#
_symmetry.space_group_name_H-M   'P 1'
#
loop_
_entity.id
_entity.type
_entity.pdbx_description
1 polymer ?
#
loop_
_entity_poly.entity_id
_entity_poly.type
_entity_poly.pdbx_seq_one_letter_code
_entity_poly.pdbx_strand_id
1 'polypeptide(L)'
;MNMKIELENCQKSLTLKDFEEVESKLGHVLPERLKEFYLQYNGGEPKQQTISINKYYEVEIRIFQPFKYNKSFKNALFHTVEGETLEHRSSNSISDNILLFASGHNNLRNIGVIAINIKNRAVYFYKIIGFVKNSDAFIFDEPQLIADSIDDFFNNLVAFPKIEEEQQTEIIEI
;
A
#
# COMPACT_ATOMS: atom_id res chain seq x y z
N MET A 1 24.03 3.81 4.06
CA MET A 1 23.37 3.32 5.28
C MET A 1 21.89 3.24 4.97
N ASN A 2 21.26 2.06 4.97
CA ASN A 2 19.83 1.98 4.71
C ASN A 2 19.09 2.57 5.92
N MET A 3 18.37 3.67 5.72
CA MET A 3 17.57 4.27 6.78
C MET A 3 16.43 3.32 7.18
N LYS A 4 16.13 3.27 8.47
CA LYS A 4 14.97 2.54 8.97
C LYS A 4 13.70 3.24 8.47
N ILE A 5 12.71 2.45 8.07
CA ILE A 5 11.40 2.99 7.69
C ILE A 5 10.71 3.57 8.92
N GLU A 6 10.26 4.82 8.80
CA GLU A 6 9.38 5.50 9.74
C GLU A 6 8.15 6.01 8.99
N LEU A 7 6.98 5.77 9.56
CA LEU A 7 5.73 6.30 9.06
C LEU A 7 5.17 7.36 10.00
N GLU A 8 4.44 8.31 9.44
CA GLU A 8 3.63 9.31 10.14
C GLU A 8 2.16 9.17 9.75
N ASN A 9 1.29 9.88 10.46
CA ASN A 9 -0.17 9.87 10.24
C ASN A 9 -0.80 8.46 10.33
N CYS A 10 -0.17 7.56 11.08
CA CYS A 10 -0.67 6.20 11.34
C CYS A 10 -2.02 6.23 12.05
N GLN A 11 -2.86 5.24 11.74
CA GLN A 11 -4.16 5.09 12.39
C GLN A 11 -4.03 4.42 13.77
N LYS A 12 -5.18 4.24 14.44
CA LYS A 12 -5.25 3.55 15.74
C LYS A 12 -4.49 2.22 15.67
N SER A 13 -3.59 1.96 16.62
CA SER A 13 -2.84 0.71 16.68
C SER A 13 -3.76 -0.51 16.66
N LEU A 14 -3.33 -1.54 15.94
CA LEU A 14 -4.03 -2.81 15.82
C LEU A 14 -3.62 -3.76 16.94
N THR A 15 -4.50 -4.73 17.20
CA THR A 15 -4.25 -5.86 18.08
C THR A 15 -4.22 -7.16 17.26
N LEU A 16 -3.72 -8.25 17.85
CA LEU A 16 -3.81 -9.57 17.22
C LEU A 16 -5.26 -9.98 16.93
N LYS A 17 -6.19 -9.61 17.82
CA LYS A 17 -7.63 -9.84 17.62
C LYS A 17 -8.17 -9.09 16.38
N ASP A 18 -7.65 -7.89 16.10
CA ASP A 18 -8.05 -7.18 14.87
C ASP A 18 -7.63 -7.97 13.63
N PHE A 19 -6.46 -8.61 13.64
CA PHE A 19 -6.04 -9.48 12.53
C PHE A 19 -6.87 -10.75 12.43
N GLU A 20 -7.21 -11.41 13.55
CA GLU A 20 -8.10 -12.58 13.54
C GLU A 20 -9.45 -12.26 12.87
N GLU A 21 -10.03 -11.10 13.20
CA GLU A 21 -11.28 -10.63 12.58
C GLU A 21 -11.11 -10.37 11.07
N VAL A 22 -10.01 -9.75 10.65
CA VAL A 22 -9.75 -9.45 9.25
C VAL A 22 -9.45 -10.73 8.45
N GLU A 23 -8.61 -11.63 8.97
CA GLU A 23 -8.29 -12.93 8.37
C GLU A 23 -9.56 -13.78 8.18
N SER A 24 -10.47 -13.75 9.17
CA SER A 24 -11.77 -14.42 9.08
C SER A 24 -12.64 -13.88 7.94
N LYS A 25 -12.63 -12.56 7.69
CA LYS A 25 -13.41 -11.94 6.61
C LYS A 25 -12.78 -12.14 5.24
N LEU A 26 -11.44 -12.06 5.17
CA LEU A 26 -10.69 -12.24 3.93
C LEU A 26 -10.57 -13.71 3.52
N GLY A 27 -10.86 -14.66 4.43
CA GLY A 27 -10.75 -16.09 4.19
C GLY A 27 -9.30 -16.60 4.10
N HIS A 28 -8.34 -15.82 4.58
CA HIS A 28 -6.91 -16.09 4.43
C HIS A 28 -6.12 -15.67 5.66
N VAL A 29 -5.15 -16.50 6.05
CA VAL A 29 -4.14 -16.14 7.06
C VAL A 29 -3.11 -15.20 6.42
N LEU A 30 -2.84 -14.09 7.09
CA LEU A 30 -1.91 -13.08 6.62
C LEU A 30 -0.46 -13.47 6.94
N PRO A 31 0.51 -13.00 6.15
CA PRO A 31 1.91 -13.10 6.51
C PRO A 31 2.24 -12.53 7.88
N GLU A 32 3.00 -13.28 8.70
CA GLU A 32 3.50 -12.77 9.98
C GLU A 32 4.28 -11.48 9.81
N ARG A 33 5.19 -11.42 8.82
CA ARG A 33 5.97 -10.21 8.54
C ARG A 33 5.11 -8.99 8.20
N LEU A 34 3.98 -9.19 7.53
CA LEU A 34 3.00 -8.13 7.24
C LEU A 34 2.30 -7.69 8.53
N LYS A 35 1.84 -8.64 9.35
CA LYS A 35 1.20 -8.35 10.64
C LYS A 35 2.15 -7.60 11.58
N GLU A 36 3.42 -8.02 11.69
CA GLU A 36 4.44 -7.33 12.49
C GLU A 36 4.58 -5.86 12.10
N PHE A 37 4.66 -5.58 10.80
CA PHE A 37 4.72 -4.21 10.29
C PHE A 37 3.48 -3.40 10.69
N TYR A 38 2.28 -3.98 10.51
CA TYR A 38 1.02 -3.29 10.79
C TYR A 38 0.66 -3.18 12.28
N LEU A 39 1.21 -4.04 13.14
CA LEU A 39 1.16 -3.88 14.60
C LEU A 39 1.95 -2.65 15.05
N GLN A 40 3.08 -2.36 14.38
CA GLN A 40 3.87 -1.17 14.65
C GLN A 40 3.26 0.09 14.00
N TYR A 41 2.78 -0.03 12.75
CA TYR A 41 2.22 1.06 11.97
C TYR A 41 0.93 0.65 11.27
N ASN A 42 -0.23 1.04 11.82
CA ASN A 42 -1.50 0.82 11.14
C ASN A 42 -1.68 1.80 9.96
N GLY A 43 -1.02 1.47 8.85
CA GLY A 43 -0.88 2.34 7.70
C GLY A 43 -0.06 3.60 8.00
N GLY A 44 -0.12 4.56 7.09
CA GLY A 44 0.56 5.85 7.20
C GLY A 44 1.43 6.18 6.00
N GLU A 45 2.01 7.37 6.05
CA GLU A 45 2.84 7.91 4.98
C GLU A 45 4.32 7.92 5.40
N PRO A 46 5.27 7.78 4.47
CA PRO A 46 6.69 7.94 4.76
C PRO A 46 7.02 9.29 5.43
N LYS A 47 7.58 9.22 6.64
CA LYS A 47 7.95 10.39 7.44
C LYS A 47 9.25 11.03 6.94
N GLN A 48 9.16 12.23 6.38
CA GLN A 48 10.31 13.01 5.89
C GLN A 48 11.27 12.25 4.95
N GLN A 49 10.79 11.16 4.35
CA GLN A 49 11.57 10.28 3.49
C GLN A 49 10.72 9.80 2.31
N THR A 50 11.38 9.46 1.22
CA THR A 50 10.82 8.70 0.11
C THR A 50 11.17 7.24 0.33
N ILE A 51 10.17 6.35 0.36
CA ILE A 51 10.39 4.91 0.45
C ILE A 51 10.14 4.31 -0.92
N SER A 52 11.07 3.51 -1.42
CA SER A 52 10.90 2.77 -2.67
C SER A 52 11.42 1.35 -2.57
N ILE A 53 10.93 0.49 -3.46
CA ILE A 53 11.55 -0.79 -3.79
C ILE A 53 12.14 -0.67 -5.19
N ASN A 54 13.34 -1.20 -5.40
CA ASN A 54 14.00 -1.21 -6.71
C ASN A 54 14.71 -2.55 -6.95
N LYS A 55 13.92 -3.63 -7.00
CA LYS A 55 14.42 -4.98 -7.30
C LYS A 55 14.28 -5.32 -8.78
N TYR A 56 13.05 -5.24 -9.29
CA TYR A 56 12.73 -5.48 -10.71
C TYR A 56 12.32 -4.18 -11.41
N TYR A 57 11.50 -3.40 -10.72
CA TYR A 57 11.04 -2.08 -11.13
C TYR A 57 11.13 -1.15 -9.93
N GLU A 58 11.46 0.11 -10.18
CA GLU A 58 11.38 1.13 -9.16
C GLU A 58 9.91 1.50 -8.92
N VAL A 59 9.47 1.33 -7.68
CA VAL A 59 8.15 1.75 -7.20
C VAL A 59 8.32 2.56 -5.92
N GLU A 60 7.93 3.83 -5.98
CA GLU A 60 7.81 4.70 -4.81
C GLU A 60 6.51 4.36 -4.06
N ILE A 61 6.61 4.16 -2.75
CA ILE A 61 5.47 3.96 -1.86
C ILE A 61 5.06 5.32 -1.31
N ARG A 62 3.84 5.74 -1.61
CA ARG A 62 3.27 7.00 -1.11
C ARG A 62 2.56 6.81 0.21
N ILE A 63 1.85 5.71 0.36
CA ILE A 63 1.06 5.41 1.55
C ILE A 63 0.98 3.91 1.73
N PHE A 64 1.07 3.47 2.97
CA PHE A 64 0.58 2.16 3.40
C PHE A 64 -0.86 2.35 3.87
N GLN A 65 -1.81 1.66 3.25
CA GLN A 65 -3.22 1.75 3.61
C GLN A 65 -3.40 1.20 5.02
N PRO A 66 -4.19 1.86 5.88
CA PRO A 66 -4.49 1.30 7.19
C PRO A 66 -5.27 0.00 7.05
N PHE A 67 -4.94 -0.99 7.87
CA PHE A 67 -5.57 -2.30 7.78
C PHE A 67 -7.03 -2.26 8.23
N LYS A 68 -7.30 -1.48 9.27
CA LYS A 68 -8.60 -1.23 9.89
C LYS A 68 -8.61 0.16 10.50
N TYR A 69 -9.77 0.80 10.54
CA TYR A 69 -9.96 2.18 11.02
C TYR A 69 -9.25 3.21 10.12
N ASN A 70 -10.03 4.11 9.54
CA ASN A 70 -9.49 5.24 8.80
C ASN A 70 -10.26 6.51 9.19
N LYS A 71 -9.75 7.23 10.19
CA LYS A 71 -10.43 8.39 10.76
C LYS A 71 -10.61 9.50 9.72
N SER A 72 -9.64 9.68 8.83
CA SER A 72 -9.69 10.68 7.76
C SER A 72 -10.90 10.51 6.85
N PHE A 73 -11.41 9.28 6.74
CA PHE A 73 -12.58 8.93 5.93
C PHE A 73 -13.75 8.43 6.78
N LYS A 74 -13.88 8.89 8.03
CA LYS A 74 -14.99 8.51 8.94
C LYS A 74 -15.13 6.99 9.12
N ASN A 75 -14.03 6.25 8.99
CA ASN A 75 -13.96 4.78 9.00
C ASN A 75 -14.79 4.09 7.90
N ALA A 76 -14.99 4.75 6.76
CA ALA A 76 -15.54 4.08 5.58
C ALA A 76 -14.62 2.91 5.17
N LEU A 77 -15.23 1.74 4.95
CA LEU A 77 -14.53 0.46 4.78
C LEU A 77 -13.57 0.48 3.59
N PHE A 78 -14.00 1.06 2.47
CA PHE A 78 -13.21 1.13 1.24
C PHE A 78 -11.83 1.78 1.43
N HIS A 79 -11.65 2.64 2.44
CA HIS A 79 -10.36 3.28 2.72
C HIS A 79 -9.49 2.48 3.71
N THR A 80 -9.66 1.16 3.76
CA THR A 80 -8.85 0.24 4.57
C THR A 80 -8.44 -0.96 3.74
N VAL A 81 -7.33 -1.62 4.08
CA VAL A 81 -6.89 -2.85 3.40
C VAL A 81 -8.00 -3.90 3.36
N GLU A 82 -8.70 -4.09 4.49
CA GLU A 82 -9.84 -5.01 4.59
C GLU A 82 -10.93 -4.67 3.55
N GLY A 83 -11.46 -3.45 3.60
CA GLY A 83 -12.61 -3.09 2.79
C GLY A 83 -12.27 -2.83 1.31
N GLU A 84 -11.13 -2.22 1.01
CA GLU A 84 -10.64 -2.04 -0.37
C GLU A 84 -10.51 -3.39 -1.06
N THR A 85 -9.84 -4.36 -0.40
CA THR A 85 -9.65 -5.69 -0.96
C THR A 85 -10.99 -6.41 -1.19
N LEU A 86 -11.94 -6.31 -0.24
CA LEU A 86 -13.25 -6.93 -0.37
C LEU A 86 -14.09 -6.32 -1.50
N GLU A 87 -14.07 -4.99 -1.64
CA GLU A 87 -14.75 -4.28 -2.73
C GLU A 87 -14.20 -4.75 -4.09
N HIS A 88 -12.87 -4.77 -4.23
CA HIS A 88 -12.21 -5.22 -5.45
C HIS A 88 -12.50 -6.68 -5.82
N ARG A 89 -12.57 -7.59 -4.84
CA ARG A 89 -12.98 -8.99 -5.07
C ARG A 89 -14.43 -9.08 -5.50
N SER A 90 -15.33 -8.35 -4.84
CA SER A 90 -16.76 -8.35 -5.17
C SER A 90 -17.03 -7.83 -6.60
N SER A 91 -16.17 -6.96 -7.09
CA SER A 91 -16.20 -6.39 -8.44
C SER A 91 -15.38 -7.18 -9.46
N ASN A 92 -14.84 -8.35 -9.10
CA ASN A 92 -13.96 -9.18 -9.95
C ASN A 92 -12.75 -8.42 -10.51
N SER A 93 -12.29 -7.38 -9.83
CA SER A 93 -11.13 -6.57 -10.23
C SER A 93 -9.81 -7.25 -9.85
N ILE A 94 -9.83 -8.08 -8.81
CA ILE A 94 -8.70 -8.90 -8.37
C ILE A 94 -9.17 -10.31 -8.02
N SER A 95 -8.25 -11.27 -8.00
CA SER A 95 -8.55 -12.63 -7.53
C SER A 95 -8.55 -12.74 -6.00
N ASP A 96 -9.21 -13.77 -5.47
CA ASP A 96 -9.40 -13.98 -4.02
C ASP A 96 -8.11 -14.05 -3.21
N ASN A 97 -6.99 -14.43 -3.82
CA ASN A 97 -5.70 -14.52 -3.15
C ASN A 97 -4.93 -13.19 -3.11
N ILE A 98 -5.45 -12.11 -3.69
CA ILE A 98 -4.80 -10.79 -3.72
C ILE A 98 -5.27 -9.95 -2.54
N LEU A 99 -4.34 -9.20 -1.95
CA LEU A 99 -4.55 -8.24 -0.88
C LEU A 99 -3.83 -6.93 -1.19
N LEU A 100 -4.58 -5.83 -1.27
CA LEU A 100 -4.06 -4.50 -1.58
C LEU A 100 -3.63 -3.81 -0.29
N PHE A 101 -2.36 -3.41 -0.15
CA PHE A 101 -1.85 -2.92 1.15
C PHE A 101 -1.05 -1.62 1.09
N ALA A 102 -0.51 -1.24 -0.06
CA ALA A 102 0.18 0.03 -0.25
C ALA A 102 -0.30 0.68 -1.56
N SER A 103 -0.06 1.98 -1.73
CA SER A 103 -0.19 2.63 -3.04
C SER A 103 0.94 3.60 -3.28
N GLY A 104 1.16 3.89 -4.56
CA GLY A 104 2.22 4.77 -4.98
C GLY A 104 2.34 4.84 -6.49
N HIS A 105 3.57 5.00 -6.98
CA HIS A 105 3.81 5.10 -8.41
C HIS A 105 5.11 4.42 -8.83
N ASN A 106 5.13 3.92 -10.06
CA ASN A 106 6.35 3.40 -10.66
C ASN A 106 7.21 4.52 -11.27
N ASN A 107 8.42 4.19 -11.72
CA ASN A 107 9.35 5.12 -12.40
C ASN A 107 8.76 5.89 -13.59
N LEU A 108 7.70 5.38 -14.22
CA LEU A 108 6.96 6.06 -15.29
C LEU A 108 5.84 6.98 -14.77
N ARG A 109 5.80 7.24 -13.45
CA ARG A 109 4.78 8.03 -12.73
C ARG A 109 3.35 7.49 -12.88
N ASN A 110 3.18 6.22 -13.26
CA ASN A 110 1.85 5.60 -13.23
C ASN A 110 1.43 5.38 -11.79
N ILE A 111 0.20 5.76 -11.45
CA ILE A 111 -0.38 5.52 -10.14
C ILE A 111 -0.87 4.07 -10.06
N GLY A 112 -0.66 3.43 -8.91
CA GLY A 112 -1.11 2.06 -8.70
C GLY A 112 -1.15 1.66 -7.25
N VAL A 113 -1.67 0.46 -7.03
CA VAL A 113 -1.69 -0.21 -5.73
C VAL A 113 -0.63 -1.30 -5.69
N ILE A 114 -0.06 -1.51 -4.53
CA ILE A 114 0.89 -2.57 -4.25
C ILE A 114 0.14 -3.65 -3.48
N ALA A 115 0.25 -4.88 -3.98
CA ALA A 115 -0.53 -5.99 -3.50
C ALA A 115 0.32 -7.23 -3.27
N ILE A 116 -0.04 -8.02 -2.27
CA ILE A 116 0.53 -9.34 -2.04
C ILE A 116 -0.44 -10.40 -2.55
N ASN A 117 0.10 -11.39 -3.25
CA ASN A 117 -0.58 -12.66 -3.45
C ASN A 117 -0.34 -13.55 -2.23
N ILE A 118 -1.36 -13.74 -1.39
CA ILE A 118 -1.22 -14.41 -0.09
C ILE A 118 -0.76 -15.88 -0.25
N LYS A 119 -1.11 -16.54 -1.37
CA LYS A 119 -0.77 -17.96 -1.61
C LYS A 119 0.70 -18.16 -1.94
N ASN A 120 1.23 -17.42 -2.93
CA ASN A 120 2.63 -17.57 -3.35
C ASN A 120 3.57 -16.57 -2.67
N ARG A 121 3.01 -15.62 -1.90
CA ARG A 121 3.69 -14.60 -1.09
C ARG A 121 4.36 -13.48 -1.88
N ALA A 122 4.35 -13.53 -3.22
CA ALA A 122 4.94 -12.53 -4.08
C ALA A 122 4.18 -11.20 -4.02
N VAL A 123 4.90 -10.10 -4.24
CA VAL A 123 4.36 -8.74 -4.20
C VAL A 123 4.41 -8.14 -5.59
N TYR A 124 3.31 -7.49 -5.97
CA TYR A 124 3.10 -6.92 -7.29
C TYR A 124 2.66 -5.47 -7.20
N PHE A 125 2.98 -4.71 -8.25
CA PHE A 125 2.42 -3.39 -8.51
C PHE A 125 1.30 -3.53 -9.56
N TYR A 126 0.10 -3.07 -9.21
CA TYR A 126 -1.08 -3.04 -10.06
C TYR A 126 -1.33 -1.60 -10.49
N LYS A 127 -0.95 -1.29 -11.72
CA LYS A 127 -1.21 0.02 -12.33
C LYS A 127 -2.70 0.23 -12.52
N ILE A 128 -3.22 1.37 -12.09
CA ILE A 128 -4.62 1.74 -12.28
C ILE A 128 -4.81 2.29 -13.70
N ILE A 129 -5.79 1.77 -14.44
CA ILE A 129 -6.14 2.20 -15.80
C ILE A 129 -7.59 2.66 -15.95
N GLY A 130 -8.39 2.56 -14.88
CA GLY A 130 -9.78 3.01 -14.90
C GLY A 130 -10.53 2.62 -13.63
N PHE A 131 -11.86 2.71 -13.71
CA PHE A 131 -12.79 2.39 -12.62
C PHE A 131 -13.83 1.39 -13.10
N VAL A 132 -14.16 0.42 -12.26
CA VAL A 132 -15.25 -0.52 -12.51
C VAL A 132 -16.57 0.25 -12.49
N LYS A 133 -17.44 -0.02 -13.46
CA LYS A 133 -18.73 0.67 -13.55
C LYS A 133 -19.60 0.36 -12.32
N ASN A 134 -20.13 1.40 -11.68
CA ASN A 134 -21.00 1.30 -10.49
C ASN A 134 -20.35 0.64 -9.26
N SER A 135 -19.02 0.74 -9.11
CA SER A 135 -18.27 0.28 -7.94
C SER A 135 -17.14 1.28 -7.65
N ASP A 136 -16.64 1.28 -6.42
CA ASP A 136 -15.45 2.06 -6.05
C ASP A 136 -14.14 1.38 -6.50
N ALA A 137 -14.20 0.12 -6.99
CA ALA A 137 -13.04 -0.64 -7.43
C ALA A 137 -12.40 -0.07 -8.71
N PHE A 138 -11.07 -0.15 -8.78
CA PHE A 138 -10.28 0.17 -9.96
C PHE A 138 -10.27 -0.95 -11.01
N ILE A 139 -9.97 -0.59 -12.25
CA ILE A 139 -9.52 -1.52 -13.30
C ILE A 139 -8.00 -1.42 -13.34
N PHE A 140 -7.33 -2.57 -13.34
CA PHE A 140 -5.87 -2.66 -13.36
C PHE A 140 -5.33 -3.14 -14.71
N ASP A 141 -4.12 -2.69 -15.04
CA ASP A 141 -3.27 -3.27 -16.08
C ASP A 141 -2.69 -4.62 -15.60
N GLU A 142 -1.94 -5.30 -16.47
CA GLU A 142 -1.18 -6.51 -16.09
C GLU A 142 -0.27 -6.24 -14.87
N PRO A 143 -0.32 -7.06 -13.81
CA PRO A 143 0.45 -6.82 -12.59
C PRO A 143 1.95 -7.02 -12.81
N GLN A 144 2.75 -6.10 -12.28
CA GLN A 144 4.20 -6.15 -12.37
C GLN A 144 4.78 -6.76 -11.09
N LEU A 145 5.56 -7.84 -11.19
CA LEU A 145 6.27 -8.41 -10.03
C LEU A 145 7.30 -7.40 -9.51
N ILE A 146 7.26 -7.09 -8.21
CA ILE A 146 8.20 -6.16 -7.58
C ILE A 146 9.01 -6.79 -6.44
N ALA A 147 8.54 -7.90 -5.87
CA ALA A 147 9.29 -8.72 -4.93
C ALA A 147 8.84 -10.18 -4.96
N ASP A 148 9.75 -11.11 -4.71
CA ASP A 148 9.46 -12.56 -4.79
C ASP A 148 8.68 -13.06 -3.57
N SER A 149 8.75 -12.32 -2.46
CA SER A 149 8.01 -12.59 -1.24
C SER A 149 7.76 -11.29 -0.46
N ILE A 150 6.93 -11.35 0.58
CA ILE A 150 6.74 -10.22 1.49
C ILE A 150 8.00 -9.90 2.31
N ASP A 151 8.77 -10.92 2.69
CA ASP A 151 10.05 -10.73 3.38
C ASP A 151 11.05 -10.05 2.45
N ASP A 152 11.13 -10.53 1.20
CA ASP A 152 11.94 -9.91 0.14
C ASP A 152 11.51 -8.46 -0.12
N PHE A 153 10.21 -8.17 -0.12
CA PHE A 153 9.70 -6.81 -0.24
C PHE A 153 10.26 -5.92 0.88
N PHE A 154 10.02 -6.27 2.15
CA PHE A 154 10.48 -5.45 3.28
C PHE A 154 12.01 -5.35 3.39
N ASN A 155 12.75 -6.38 2.98
CA ASN A 155 14.21 -6.39 3.01
C ASN A 155 14.83 -5.49 1.92
N ASN A 156 14.12 -5.27 0.81
CA ASN A 156 14.58 -4.44 -0.31
C ASN A 156 13.95 -3.04 -0.35
N LEU A 157 13.19 -2.66 0.68
CA LEU A 157 12.76 -1.27 0.83
C LEU A 157 13.95 -0.38 1.15
N VAL A 158 14.05 0.73 0.43
CA VAL A 158 15.06 1.76 0.62
C VAL A 158 14.35 3.05 0.98
N ALA A 159 14.87 3.74 1.99
CA ALA A 159 14.41 5.07 2.38
C ALA A 159 15.48 6.11 2.05
N PHE A 160 15.07 7.15 1.34
CA PHE A 160 15.87 8.33 1.01
C PHE A 160 15.28 9.56 1.67
N PRO A 161 16.06 10.56 2.12
CA PRO A 161 15.51 11.82 2.59
C PRO A 161 14.60 12.46 1.54
N LYS A 162 13.46 13.05 1.94
CA LYS A 162 12.70 13.90 1.01
C LYS A 162 13.60 15.07 0.63
N ILE A 163 13.84 15.24 -0.67
CA ILE A 163 14.46 16.47 -1.18
C ILE A 163 13.37 17.53 -1.09
N GLU A 164 13.60 18.57 -0.28
CA GLU A 164 12.72 19.74 -0.30
C GLU A 164 12.81 20.36 -1.69
N GLU A 165 11.73 20.27 -2.47
CA GLU A 165 11.61 21.08 -3.68
C GLU A 165 11.49 22.53 -3.21
N GLU A 166 12.57 23.29 -3.33
CA GLU A 166 12.55 24.75 -3.16
C GLU A 166 11.46 25.32 -4.07
N GLN A 167 10.39 25.85 -3.47
CA GLN A 167 9.40 26.63 -4.21
C GLN A 167 10.11 27.88 -4.73
N GLN A 168 10.56 27.87 -5.99
CA GLN A 168 10.87 29.09 -6.71
C GLN A 168 9.56 29.82 -7.01
N THR A 169 9.05 30.55 -6.03
CA THR A 169 8.12 31.65 -6.28
C THR A 169 8.93 32.85 -6.76
N GLU A 170 9.20 32.90 -8.07
CA GLU A 170 9.52 34.18 -8.71
C GLU A 170 8.26 35.05 -8.65
N ILE A 171 8.23 35.97 -7.68
CA ILE A 171 7.29 37.09 -7.68
C ILE A 171 7.73 37.99 -8.83
N ILE A 172 7.07 37.88 -9.98
CA ILE A 172 7.13 38.90 -11.01
C ILE A 172 6.22 40.05 -10.53
N GLU A 173 6.82 41.08 -9.93
CA GLU A 173 6.12 42.36 -9.75
C GLU A 173 5.83 42.94 -11.15
N ILE A 174 4.55 43.21 -11.42
CA ILE A 174 4.05 43.90 -12.62
C ILE A 174 3.91 45.38 -12.30
#